data_AF-A0A7C2NCW0-F1
#
_entry.id   AF-A0A7C2NCW0-F1
#
_cell.length_a   1.000
_cell.length_b   1.000
_cell.length_c   1.000
_cell.angle_alpha   90.00
_cell.angle_beta   90.00
_cell.angle_gamma   90.00
#
_symmetry.space_group_name_H-M   'P 1'
#
loop_
_entity.id
_entity.type
_entity.pdbx_description
1 polymer ?
#
loop_
_entity_poly.entity_id
_entity_poly.type
_entity_poly.pdbx_seq_one_letter_code
_entity_poly.pdbx_strand_id
1 'polypeptide(L)'
;MEYALHCQGCHLDDGRATPGSVPALAGVVGRLVRTPEGRAYLVRVPGVAQAPLSDAALAALLTWVVARFGGADAPPAFEPYRADEVGALRRSPLVDVGAARRALVP
;
A
#
# COMPACT_ATOMS: atom_id res chain seq x y z
N MET A 1 -10.57 -10.11 5.23
CA MET A 1 -10.02 -10.55 6.53
C MET A 1 -8.51 -10.34 6.64
N GLU A 2 -7.75 -10.36 5.54
CA GLU A 2 -6.28 -10.11 5.56
C GLU A 2 -5.84 -8.78 6.18
N TYR A 3 -6.56 -7.68 5.94
CA TYR A 3 -6.18 -6.38 6.49
C TYR A 3 -6.16 -6.37 8.02
N ALA A 4 -7.17 -6.96 8.66
CA ALA A 4 -7.28 -7.01 10.11
C ALA A 4 -6.12 -7.80 10.74
N LEU A 5 -5.73 -8.91 10.10
CA LEU A 5 -4.70 -9.82 10.60
C LEU A 5 -3.27 -9.29 10.37
N HIS A 6 -3.04 -8.58 9.26
CA HIS A 6 -1.69 -8.27 8.82
C HIS A 6 -1.33 -6.77 8.81
N CYS A 7 -2.31 -5.87 8.84
CA CYS A 7 -2.07 -4.43 8.62
C CYS A 7 -2.71 -3.53 9.68
N GLN A 8 -3.92 -3.87 10.14
CA GLN A 8 -4.74 -3.04 11.03
C GLN A 8 -4.06 -2.74 12.36
N GLY A 9 -3.24 -3.65 12.90
CA GLY A 9 -2.51 -3.43 14.14
C GLY A 9 -1.64 -2.17 14.11
N CYS A 10 -1.13 -1.78 12.94
CA CYS A 10 -0.36 -0.55 12.75
C CYS A 10 -1.17 0.57 12.09
N HIS A 11 -1.97 0.24 11.09
CA HIS A 11 -2.68 1.21 10.25
C HIS A 11 -4.08 1.59 10.72
N LEU A 12 -4.55 0.98 11.82
CA LEU A 12 -5.88 1.18 12.39
C LEU A 12 -7.00 0.73 11.43
N ASP A 13 -8.21 0.62 11.95
CA ASP A 13 -9.38 0.15 11.19
C ASP A 13 -9.86 1.18 10.16
N ASP A 14 -9.78 2.46 10.53
CA ASP A 14 -10.16 3.62 9.72
C ASP A 14 -9.03 4.12 8.81
N GLY A 15 -7.82 3.56 8.93
CA GLY A 15 -6.68 3.93 8.09
C GLY A 15 -6.04 5.27 8.47
N ARG A 16 -6.39 5.87 9.62
CA ARG A 16 -5.80 7.14 10.07
C ARG A 16 -4.33 6.96 10.45
N ALA A 17 -3.61 8.08 10.51
CA ALA A 17 -2.22 8.05 10.97
C ALA A 17 -2.15 7.67 12.46
N THR A 18 -1.10 6.92 12.80
CA THR A 18 -0.61 6.85 14.18
C THR A 18 0.52 7.88 14.31
N PRO A 19 0.32 9.01 15.00
CA PRO A 19 1.29 10.11 15.00
C PRO A 19 2.70 9.68 15.39
N GLY A 20 3.69 10.07 14.58
CA GLY A 20 5.10 9.77 14.83
C GLY A 20 5.55 8.35 14.49
N SER A 21 4.66 7.44 14.07
CA SER A 21 5.03 6.04 13.80
C SER A 21 4.52 5.50 12.46
N VAL A 22 3.21 5.61 12.17
CA VAL A 22 2.58 4.97 11.01
C VAL A 22 1.84 6.03 10.17
N PRO A 23 2.18 6.19 8.88
CA PRO A 23 1.49 7.15 8.03
C PRO A 23 0.05 6.73 7.75
N ALA A 24 -0.83 7.72 7.54
CA ALA A 24 -2.22 7.47 7.15
C ALA A 24 -2.28 6.73 5.81
N LEU A 25 -3.20 5.76 5.73
CA LEU A 25 -3.66 5.19 4.46
C LEU A 25 -4.79 6.05 3.89
N ALA A 26 -5.76 6.41 4.75
CA ALA A 26 -6.93 7.17 4.40
C ALA A 26 -6.56 8.50 3.76
N GLY A 27 -7.05 8.73 2.55
CA GLY A 27 -6.78 9.94 1.79
C GLY A 27 -5.31 10.11 1.41
N VAL A 28 -4.49 9.05 1.38
CA VAL A 28 -3.10 9.09 0.89
C VAL A 28 -2.86 8.02 -0.17
N VAL A 29 -3.35 6.79 0.05
CA VAL A 29 -3.08 5.68 -0.88
C VAL A 29 -3.63 5.93 -2.27
N GLY A 30 -4.77 6.64 -2.39
CA GLY A 30 -5.34 7.04 -3.67
C GLY A 30 -4.38 7.92 -4.48
N ARG A 31 -3.67 8.84 -3.82
CA ARG A 31 -2.68 9.71 -4.47
C ARG A 31 -1.45 8.94 -4.92
N LEU A 32 -0.97 8.01 -4.09
CA LEU A 32 0.21 7.20 -4.40
C LEU A 32 -0.02 6.36 -5.66
N VAL A 33 -1.17 5.72 -5.79
CA VAL A 33 -1.42 4.82 -6.94
C VAL A 33 -1.73 5.53 -8.26
N ARG A 34 -1.67 6.87 -8.30
CA ARG A 34 -1.81 7.62 -9.56
C ARG A 34 -0.59 7.50 -10.47
N THR A 35 0.56 7.13 -9.95
CA THR A 35 1.78 6.89 -10.75
C THR A 35 2.24 5.45 -10.61
N PRO A 36 2.95 4.90 -11.62
CA PRO A 36 3.57 3.59 -11.52
C PRO A 36 4.52 3.47 -10.32
N GLU A 37 5.27 4.53 -10.01
CA GLU A 37 6.23 4.56 -8.91
C GLU A 37 5.53 4.48 -7.54
N GLY A 38 4.42 5.21 -7.36
CA GLY A 38 3.67 5.17 -6.12
C GLY A 38 2.83 3.91 -5.96
N ARG A 39 2.34 3.33 -7.07
CA ARG A 39 1.79 1.97 -7.09
C ARG A 39 2.81 0.94 -6.64
N ALA A 40 4.04 1.02 -7.15
CA ALA A 40 5.14 0.13 -6.77
C ALA A 40 5.58 0.35 -5.31
N TYR A 41 5.56 1.60 -4.83
CA TYR A 41 5.89 1.94 -3.45
C TYR A 41 5.07 1.12 -2.45
N LEU A 42 3.74 1.01 -2.63
CA LEU A 42 2.89 0.26 -1.70
C LEU A 42 3.34 -1.19 -1.55
N VAL A 43 3.69 -1.86 -2.65
CA VAL A 43 4.15 -3.26 -2.64
C VAL A 43 5.52 -3.41 -1.96
N ARG A 44 6.39 -2.39 -2.11
CA ARG A 44 7.78 -2.43 -1.66
C ARG A 44 7.99 -1.95 -0.23
N VAL A 45 6.96 -1.42 0.45
CA VAL A 45 7.04 -1.15 1.90
C VAL A 45 7.45 -2.45 2.62
N PRO A 46 8.50 -2.48 3.45
CA PRO A 46 9.04 -3.72 4.01
C PRO A 46 8.01 -4.64 4.67
N GLY A 47 7.09 -4.08 5.46
CA GLY A 47 6.02 -4.87 6.09
C GLY A 47 5.03 -5.50 5.09
N VAL A 48 4.80 -4.83 3.95
CA VAL A 48 3.97 -5.37 2.86
C VAL A 48 4.75 -6.41 2.09
N ALA A 49 5.98 -6.09 1.69
CA ALA A 49 6.84 -6.95 0.89
C ALA A 49 7.12 -8.30 1.59
N GLN A 50 7.26 -8.28 2.92
CA GLN A 50 7.52 -9.47 3.74
C GLN A 50 6.28 -10.07 4.40
N ALA A 51 5.07 -9.59 4.09
CA ALA A 51 3.85 -10.18 4.63
C ALA A 51 3.78 -11.69 4.29
N PRO A 52 3.37 -12.56 5.22
CA PRO A 52 3.31 -14.02 5.01
C PRO A 52 2.09 -14.42 4.17
N LEU A 53 1.87 -13.71 3.06
CA LEU A 53 0.79 -13.87 2.10
C LEU A 53 1.36 -14.32 0.76
N SER A 54 0.60 -15.13 0.03
CA SER A 54 0.88 -15.39 -1.38
C SER A 54 0.79 -14.10 -2.18
N ASP A 55 1.44 -14.05 -3.35
CA ASP A 55 1.41 -12.86 -4.19
C ASP A 55 -0.01 -12.49 -4.63
N ALA A 56 -0.86 -13.50 -4.87
CA ALA A 56 -2.27 -13.30 -5.18
C ALA A 56 -3.06 -12.72 -3.99
N ALA A 57 -2.85 -13.22 -2.78
CA ALA A 57 -3.51 -12.71 -1.59
C ALA A 57 -3.05 -11.27 -1.26
N LEU A 58 -1.76 -10.99 -1.41
CA LEU A 58 -1.20 -9.66 -1.21
C LEU A 58 -1.72 -8.68 -2.27
N ALA A 59 -1.81 -9.09 -3.53
CA ALA A 59 -2.41 -8.29 -4.60
C ALA A 59 -3.88 -7.96 -4.33
N ALA A 60 -4.68 -8.95 -3.92
CA ALA A 60 -6.07 -8.73 -3.55
C ALA A 60 -6.20 -7.78 -2.34
N LEU A 61 -5.34 -7.95 -1.33
CA LEU A 61 -5.30 -7.07 -0.15
C LEU A 61 -4.95 -5.63 -0.54
N LEU A 62 -3.91 -5.40 -1.34
CA LEU A 62 -3.52 -4.04 -1.76
C LEU A 62 -4.58 -3.38 -2.63
N THR A 63 -5.23 -4.14 -3.51
CA THR A 63 -6.39 -3.68 -4.28
C THR A 63 -7.51 -3.22 -3.36
N TRP A 64 -7.83 -4.03 -2.34
CA TRP A 64 -8.83 -3.69 -1.34
C TRP A 64 -8.44 -2.45 -0.51
N VAL A 65 -7.18 -2.32 -0.10
CA VAL A 65 -6.66 -1.14 0.63
C VAL A 65 -6.89 0.13 -0.19
N VAL A 66 -6.58 0.12 -1.48
CA VAL A 66 -6.80 1.26 -2.36
C VAL A 66 -8.29 1.57 -2.50
N ALA A 67 -9.13 0.56 -2.72
CA ALA A 67 -10.58 0.75 -2.82
C ALA A 67 -11.18 1.30 -1.51
N ARG A 68 -10.69 0.85 -0.35
CA ARG A 68 -11.22 1.22 0.96
C ARG A 68 -10.77 2.60 1.44
N PHE A 69 -9.52 2.97 1.17
CA PHE A 69 -8.87 4.16 1.76
C PHE A 69 -8.44 5.20 0.71
N GLY A 70 -8.54 4.88 -0.58
CA GLY A 70 -8.13 5.77 -1.67
C GLY A 70 -9.01 7.01 -1.83
N GLY A 71 -10.28 6.91 -1.44
CA GLY A 71 -11.23 8.03 -1.49
C GLY A 71 -11.34 8.64 -2.90
N ALA A 72 -11.67 9.93 -2.96
CA ALA A 72 -11.84 10.66 -4.24
C ALA A 72 -10.52 10.86 -5.00
N ASP A 73 -9.37 10.61 -4.35
CA ASP A 73 -8.04 10.79 -4.92
C ASP A 73 -7.57 9.59 -5.76
N ALA A 74 -8.22 8.43 -5.62
CA ALA A 74 -7.90 7.24 -6.40
C ALA A 74 -8.31 7.44 -7.87
N PRO A 75 -7.51 6.97 -8.84
CA PRO A 75 -7.84 7.12 -10.25
C PRO A 75 -9.15 6.36 -10.57
N PRO A 76 -10.07 6.93 -11.36
CA PRO A 76 -11.35 6.29 -11.71
C PRO A 76 -11.18 4.91 -12.38
N ALA A 77 -10.07 4.73 -13.12
CA ALA A 77 -9.68 3.49 -13.76
C ALA A 77 -8.51 2.83 -12.99
N PHE A 78 -8.64 2.70 -11.67
CA PHE A 78 -7.65 1.96 -10.88
C PHE A 78 -7.70 0.48 -11.27
N GLU A 79 -6.64 0.02 -11.93
CA GLU A 79 -6.44 -1.39 -12.23
C GLU A 79 -6.05 -2.16 -10.96
N PRO A 80 -6.75 -3.26 -10.61
CA PRO A 80 -6.36 -4.13 -9.52
C PRO A 80 -4.92 -4.59 -9.61
N TYR A 81 -4.29 -4.82 -8.45
CA TYR A 81 -2.99 -5.48 -8.41
C TYR A 81 -3.09 -6.90 -8.94
N ARG A 82 -2.11 -7.28 -9.76
CA ARG A 82 -1.89 -8.63 -10.27
C ARG A 82 -0.87 -9.37 -9.40
N ALA A 83 -1.00 -10.69 -9.35
CA ALA A 83 -0.08 -11.51 -8.55
C ALA A 83 1.37 -11.44 -9.07
N ASP A 84 1.56 -11.43 -10.40
CA ASP A 84 2.89 -11.39 -11.02
C ASP A 84 3.61 -10.05 -10.78
N GLU A 85 2.91 -8.92 -10.88
CA GLU A 85 3.50 -7.61 -10.56
C GLU A 85 3.88 -7.51 -9.07
N VAL A 86 3.03 -8.02 -8.17
CA VAL A 86 3.28 -8.00 -6.73
C VAL A 86 4.46 -8.89 -6.37
N GLY A 87 4.48 -10.11 -6.91
CA GLY A 87 5.57 -11.05 -6.73
C GLY A 87 6.91 -10.51 -7.22
N ALA A 88 6.92 -9.77 -8.32
CA ALA A 88 8.12 -9.12 -8.84
C ALA A 88 8.61 -8.00 -7.92
N LEU A 89 7.73 -7.07 -7.55
CA LEU A 89 8.08 -5.87 -6.79
C LEU A 89 8.51 -6.19 -5.35
N ARG A 90 7.85 -7.13 -4.68
CA ARG A 90 8.13 -7.46 -3.27
C ARG A 90 9.53 -8.04 -3.02
N ARG A 91 10.23 -8.49 -4.08
CA ARG A 91 11.62 -8.96 -4.00
C ARG A 91 12.63 -7.83 -3.83
N SER A 92 12.22 -6.57 -3.98
CA SER A 92 13.07 -5.40 -3.76
C SER A 92 12.42 -4.43 -2.76
N PRO A 93 12.38 -4.78 -1.45
CA PRO A 93 11.85 -3.87 -0.43
C PRO A 93 12.60 -2.54 -0.39
N LEU A 94 11.90 -1.47 -0.01
CA LEU A 94 12.50 -0.16 0.20
C LEU A 94 13.41 -0.18 1.43
N VAL A 95 14.57 0.45 1.32
CA VAL A 95 15.49 0.64 2.46
C VAL A 95 15.06 1.88 3.27
N ASP A 96 14.83 3.01 2.59
CA ASP A 96 14.31 4.23 3.20
C ASP A 96 12.90 4.52 2.70
N VAL A 97 11.91 4.04 3.47
CA VAL A 97 10.48 4.22 3.18
C VAL A 97 10.10 5.71 3.26
N GLY A 98 10.68 6.45 4.19
CA GLY A 98 10.36 7.85 4.41
C GLY A 98 10.82 8.73 3.25
N ALA A 99 12.05 8.55 2.78
CA ALA A 99 12.57 9.25 1.61
C ALA A 99 11.78 8.89 0.35
N ALA A 100 11.52 7.59 0.13
CA ALA A 100 10.72 7.15 -1.02
C ALA A 100 9.32 7.77 -1.02
N ARG A 101 8.66 7.84 0.14
CA ARG A 101 7.33 8.46 0.24
C ARG A 101 7.37 9.96 -0.06
N ARG A 102 8.33 10.70 0.50
CA ARG A 102 8.46 12.15 0.26
C ARG A 102 8.68 12.49 -1.22
N ALA A 103 9.32 11.60 -1.98
CA ALA A 103 9.49 11.77 -3.42
C ALA A 103 8.20 11.58 -4.24
N LEU A 104 7.18 10.92 -3.66
CA LEU A 104 5.93 10.57 -4.36
C LEU A 104 4.76 11.46 -3.98
N VAL A 105 4.68 11.83 -2.70
CA VAL A 105 3.64 12.70 -2.16
C VAL A 105 4.29 13.74 -1.24
N PRO A 106 4.21 15.04 -1.59
CA PRO A 106 4.67 16.11 -0.70
C PRO A 106 3.80 16.22 0.56
#